data_AF-D3RP88-F1
#
_entry.id   AF-D3RP88-F1
#
_cell.length_a   1.000
_cell.length_b   1.000
_cell.length_c   1.000
_cell.angle_alpha   90.00
_cell.angle_beta   90.00
_cell.angle_gamma   90.00
#
_symmetry.space_group_name_H-M   'P 1'
#
loop_
_entity.id
_entity.type
_entity.pdbx_description
1 polymer ?
#
loop_
_entity_poly.entity_id
_entity_poly.type
_entity_poly.pdbx_seq_one_letter_code
_entity_poly.pdbx_strand_id
1 'polypeptide(L)'
;MWLPTPLYETLPYSVVVIGSACIVGAINALMVASGVLLVLCGGVILKRRHDYRAANRLIEIQRARPPVRRRRSRRVVQLDLEADGL
;
A
#
# COMPACT_ATOMS: atom_id res chain seq x y z
N MET A 1 7.19 -9.47 -14.54
CA MET A 1 7.96 -10.54 -13.88
C MET A 1 6.95 -11.45 -13.20
N TRP A 2 6.67 -12.61 -13.77
CA TRP A 2 5.68 -13.56 -13.24
C TRP A 2 6.33 -14.38 -12.12
N LEU A 3 6.40 -13.81 -10.92
CA LEU A 3 6.71 -14.61 -9.73
C LEU A 3 5.41 -15.25 -9.26
N PRO A 4 5.37 -16.58 -8.99
CA PRO A 4 4.17 -17.21 -8.47
C PRO A 4 3.77 -16.54 -7.15
N THR A 5 2.48 -16.19 -7.05
CA THR A 5 1.88 -15.49 -5.90
C THR A 5 2.26 -16.06 -4.54
N PRO A 6 2.35 -17.39 -4.30
CA PRO A 6 2.73 -17.90 -2.97
C PRO A 6 4.18 -17.57 -2.59
N LEU A 7 5.11 -17.53 -3.54
CA LEU A 7 6.51 -17.18 -3.26
C LEU A 7 6.65 -15.69 -2.92
N TYR A 8 5.89 -14.85 -3.62
CA TYR A 8 5.83 -13.43 -3.30
C TYR A 8 5.19 -13.16 -1.93
N GLU A 9 4.19 -13.96 -1.55
CA GLU A 9 3.49 -13.84 -0.28
C GLU A 9 4.37 -14.24 0.91
N THR A 10 5.20 -15.27 0.76
CA THR A 10 6.01 -15.88 1.83
C THR A 10 7.37 -15.20 2.04
N LEU A 11 7.94 -14.57 1.01
CA LEU A 11 9.24 -13.88 1.04
C LEU A 11 9.45 -12.91 2.22
N PRO A 12 8.55 -11.95 2.53
CA PRO A 12 8.78 -11.01 3.63
C PRO A 12 8.76 -11.70 5.00
N TYR A 13 7.96 -12.76 5.16
CA TYR A 13 7.86 -13.47 6.42
C TYR A 13 9.07 -14.38 6.65
N SER A 14 9.56 -15.05 5.60
CA SER A 14 10.73 -15.90 5.70
C SER A 14 11.97 -15.09 6.08
N VAL A 15 12.17 -13.90 5.51
CA VAL A 15 13.30 -13.02 5.85
C VAL A 15 13.27 -12.59 7.31
N VAL A 16 12.09 -12.25 7.85
CA VAL A 16 11.95 -11.86 9.27
C VAL A 16 12.20 -13.06 10.20
N VAL A 17 11.67 -14.24 9.87
CA VAL A 17 11.86 -15.47 10.67
C VAL A 17 13.31 -15.92 10.66
N ILE A 18 13.99 -15.87 9.52
CA ILE A 18 15.40 -16.22 9.41
C ILE A 18 16.25 -15.20 10.18
N GLY A 19 15.95 -13.91 10.04
CA GLY A 19 16.63 -12.85 10.78
C GLY A 19 16.50 -12.99 12.29
N SER A 20 15.30 -13.27 12.79
CA SER A 20 15.06 -13.49 14.23
C SER A 20 15.72 -14.77 14.73
N ALA A 21 15.68 -15.86 13.95
CA ALA A 21 16.39 -17.09 14.28
C ALA A 21 17.91 -16.88 14.37
N CYS A 22 18.49 -16.08 13.47
CA CYS A 22 19.90 -15.72 13.51
C CYS A 22 20.26 -14.91 14.77
N ILE A 23 19.37 -14.06 15.27
CA ILE A 23 19.60 -13.30 16.52
C ILE A 23 19.57 -14.24 17.73
N VAL A 24 18.58 -15.14 17.81
CA VAL A 24 18.41 -16.07 18.94
C VAL A 24 19.56 -17.08 19.00
N GLY A 25 20.03 -17.58 17.86
CA GLY A 25 21.14 -18.52 17.77
C GLY A 25 22.52 -17.87 17.72
N ALA A 26 22.64 -16.55 17.93
CA ALA A 26 23.89 -15.85 17.71
C ALA A 26 24.94 -16.18 18.78
N ILE A 27 26.10 -16.65 18.31
CA ILE A 27 27.28 -16.91 19.14
C ILE A 27 28.24 -15.70 19.11
N ASN A 28 28.17 -14.89 18.04
CA ASN A 28 29.08 -13.79 17.78
C ASN A 28 28.32 -12.49 17.52
N ALA A 29 28.91 -11.35 17.89
CA ALA A 29 28.31 -10.03 17.70
C ALA A 29 28.01 -9.70 16.22
N LEU A 30 28.85 -10.17 15.28
CA LEU A 30 28.58 -10.00 13.85
C LEU A 30 27.30 -10.70 13.41
N MET A 31 27.01 -11.88 13.97
CA MET A 31 25.82 -12.66 13.63
C MET A 31 24.55 -11.97 14.15
N VAL A 32 24.62 -11.34 15.32
CA VAL A 32 23.55 -10.45 15.83
C VAL A 32 23.34 -9.27 14.87
N ALA A 33 24.41 -8.59 14.46
CA ALA A 33 24.32 -7.44 13.56
C ALA A 33 23.69 -7.82 12.20
N SER A 34 24.11 -8.95 11.62
CA SER A 34 23.52 -9.49 10.38
C SER A 34 22.05 -9.89 10.56
N GLY A 35 21.69 -10.49 11.69
CA GLY A 35 20.30 -10.84 12.01
C GLY A 35 19.42 -9.60 12.14
N VAL A 36 19.90 -8.55 12.83
CA VAL A 36 19.20 -7.26 12.95
C VAL A 36 19.00 -6.61 11.59
N LEU A 37 20.03 -6.60 10.73
CA LEU A 37 19.93 -6.10 9.36
C LEU A 37 18.87 -6.86 8.55
N LEU A 38 18.80 -8.19 8.69
CA LEU A 38 17.78 -9.02 8.03
C LEU A 38 16.38 -8.67 8.51
N VAL A 39 16.18 -8.51 9.82
CA VAL A 39 14.88 -8.14 10.40
C VAL A 39 14.45 -6.75 9.93
N LEU A 40 15.36 -5.78 9.92
CA LEU A 40 15.09 -4.43 9.40
C LEU A 40 14.72 -4.46 7.91
N CYS A 41 15.46 -5.23 7.11
CA CYS A 41 15.17 -5.41 5.69
C CYS A 41 13.76 -6.00 5.48
N GLY A 42 13.43 -7.07 6.21
CA GLY A 42 12.08 -7.67 6.20
C GLY A 42 10.99 -6.68 6.62
N GLY A 43 11.24 -5.87 7.64
CA GLY A 43 10.34 -4.82 8.11
C GLY A 43 10.08 -3.73 7.04
N VAL A 44 11.11 -3.30 6.31
CA VAL A 44 10.96 -2.35 5.20
C VAL A 44 10.10 -2.93 4.08
N ILE A 45 10.29 -4.21 3.73
CA ILE A 45 9.49 -4.88 2.71
C ILE A 45 8.02 -4.96 3.14
N LEU A 46 7.76 -5.32 4.40
CA LEU A 46 6.41 -5.33 4.97
C LEU A 46 5.75 -3.94 4.95
N LYS A 47 6.49 -2.88 5.28
CA LYS A 47 6.00 -1.50 5.21
C LYS A 47 5.63 -1.10 3.78
N ARG A 48 6.52 -1.35 2.81
CA ARG A 48 6.24 -1.07 1.39
C ARG A 48 5.00 -1.82 0.90
N ARG A 49 4.81 -3.06 1.36
CA ARG A 49 3.64 -3.87 1.03
C ARG A 49 2.36 -3.30 1.67
N HIS A 50 2.42 -2.85 2.91
CA HIS A 50 1.30 -2.21 3.59
C HIS A 50 0.88 -0.93 2.83
N ASP A 51 1.84 -0.09 2.47
CA ASP A 51 1.61 1.14 1.71
C ASP A 51 1.00 0.84 0.32
N TYR A 52 1.49 -0.20 -0.37
CA TYR A 52 0.94 -0.64 -1.65
C TYR A 52 -0.51 -1.11 -1.53
N ARG A 53 -0.83 -1.92 -0.51
CA ARG A 53 -2.22 -2.37 -0.26
C ARG A 53 -3.13 -1.19 0.12
N ALA A 54 -2.62 -0.23 0.90
CA ALA A 54 -3.36 0.97 1.27
C ALA A 54 -3.67 1.85 0.04
N ALA A 55 -2.69 2.06 -0.84
CA ALA A 55 -2.88 2.79 -2.09
C ALA A 55 -3.90 2.10 -3.01
N ASN A 56 -3.84 0.77 -3.15
CA ASN A 56 -4.80 0.03 -3.96
C ASN A 56 -6.23 0.13 -3.41
N ARG A 57 -6.41 0.08 -2.09
CA ARG A 57 -7.70 0.27 -1.43
C ARG A 57 -8.28 1.66 -1.66
N LEU A 58 -7.43 2.69 -1.65
CA LEU A 58 -7.86 4.07 -1.95
C LEU A 58 -8.34 4.20 -3.40
N ILE A 59 -7.63 3.58 -4.35
CA ILE A 59 -8.05 3.56 -5.76
C ILE A 59 -9.39 2.84 -5.91
N GLU A 60 -9.59 1.72 -5.23
CA GLU A 60 -10.85 0.97 -5.25
C GLU A 60 -12.00 1.78 -4.65
N ILE A 61 -11.80 2.44 -3.51
CA ILE A 61 -12.78 3.35 -2.90
C ILE A 61 -13.10 4.50 -3.86
N GLN A 62 -12.10 5.08 -4.53
CA GLN A 62 -12.31 6.14 -5.52
C GLN A 62 -13.11 5.65 -6.73
N ARG A 63 -12.87 4.42 -7.22
CA ARG A 63 -13.69 3.81 -8.28
C ARG A 63 -15.12 3.52 -7.84
N ALA A 64 -15.30 3.09 -6.59
CA ALA A 64 -16.61 2.79 -6.03
C ALA A 64 -17.41 4.05 -5.68
N ARG A 65 -16.76 5.22 -5.55
CA ARG A 65 -17.47 6.50 -5.41
C ARG A 65 -18.17 6.81 -6.74
N PRO A 66 -19.51 6.88 -6.77
CA PRO A 66 -20.21 7.31 -7.96
C PRO A 66 -19.77 8.74 -8.31
N PRO A 67 -19.73 9.13 -9.60
CA PRO A 67 -19.45 10.51 -9.96
C PRO A 67 -20.46 11.39 -9.24
N VAL A 68 -19.98 12.18 -8.27
CA VAL A 68 -20.80 13.17 -7.57
C VAL A 68 -21.48 13.99 -8.66
N ARG A 69 -22.79 13.82 -8.74
CA ARG A 69 -23.63 14.21 -9.88
C ARG A 69 -23.52 15.73 -10.08
N ARG A 70 -22.56 16.16 -10.92
CA ARG A 70 -22.36 17.53 -11.42
C ARG A 70 -23.56 18.05 -12.25
N ARG A 71 -24.76 17.45 -12.12
CA ARG A 71 -25.98 17.96 -12.77
C ARG A 71 -26.57 19.19 -12.05
N ARG A 72 -26.19 19.48 -10.80
CA ARG A 72 -26.75 20.64 -10.09
C ARG A 72 -26.21 21.97 -10.63
N SER A 73 -24.91 22.07 -10.93
CA SER A 73 -24.36 23.31 -11.51
C SER A 73 -24.92 23.64 -12.89
N ARG A 74 -25.14 22.64 -13.75
CA ARG A 74 -25.68 22.93 -15.08
C ARG A 74 -27.10 23.51 -15.02
N ARG A 75 -27.93 23.03 -14.08
CA ARG A 75 -29.31 23.49 -13.94
C ARG A 75 -29.39 24.87 -13.29
N VAL A 76 -28.49 25.19 -12.35
CA VAL A 76 -28.42 26.54 -11.74
C VAL A 76 -27.93 27.56 -12.76
N VAL A 77 -26.86 27.25 -13.50
CA VAL A 77 -26.35 28.13 -14.57
C VAL A 77 -27.39 28.35 -15.68
N GLN A 78 -28.20 27.34 -16.01
CA GLN A 78 -29.27 27.48 -17.01
C GLN A 78 -30.41 28.40 -16.52
N LEU A 79 -30.71 28.39 -15.23
CA LEU A 79 -31.73 29.26 -14.63
C LEU A 79 -31.24 30.71 -14.54
N ASP A 80 -29.95 30.90 -14.24
CA ASP A 80 -29.32 32.22 -14.22
C ASP A 80 -29.28 32.83 -15.65
N LEU A 81 -28.95 32.02 -16.67
CA LEU A 81 -28.98 32.46 -18.08
C LEU A 81 -30.39 32.83 -18.58
N GLU A 82 -31.42 32.12 -18.13
CA GLU A 82 -32.81 32.41 -18.50
C GLU A 82 -33.37 33.62 -17.73
N ALA A 83 -32.84 33.90 -16.54
CA ALA A 83 -33.13 35.11 -15.79
C ALA A 83 -32.44 36.36 -16.38
N ASP A 84 -31.29 36.20 -17.04
CA ASP A 84 -30.53 37.28 -17.68
C ASP A 84 -31.00 37.63 -19.11
N GLY A 85 -31.97 36.89 -19.67
CA GLY A 85 -32.75 37.31 -20.85
C GLY A 85 -31.98 37.49 -22.16
N LEU A 86 -31.17 36.50 -22.55
CA LEU A 86 -30.56 36.39 -23.89
C LEU A 86 -31.41 35.58 -24.87
#